data_AF-A0A2I0TAG1-F1
#
_entry.id   AF-A0A2I0TAG1-F1
#
_cell.length_a   1.000
_cell.length_b   1.000
_cell.length_c   1.000
_cell.angle_alpha   90.00
_cell.angle_beta   90.00
_cell.angle_gamma   90.00
#
_symmetry.space_group_name_H-M   'P 1'
#
loop_
_entity.id
_entity.type
_entity.pdbx_description
1 polymer ?
#
loop_
_entity_poly.entity_id
_entity_poly.type
_entity_poly.pdbx_seq_one_letter_code
_entity_poly.pdbx_strand_id
1 'polypeptide(L)'
;MLNINSAFDELRCHVPTFPYEKRLSKIDTLRLAIAYIALLGEILLSGCDPKSYVEQCLKNSLQSQQQATWNTSEYVASSVHHMVKMGNCPTAQHGASSLR
;
A
#
# COMPACT_ATOMS: atom_id res chain seq x y z
N MET A 1 -21.11 -15.82 -3.81
CA MET A 1 -21.99 -14.66 -4.08
C MET A 1 -21.13 -13.42 -4.06
N LEU A 2 -20.99 -12.72 -5.19
CA LEU A 2 -20.20 -11.50 -5.29
C LEU A 2 -20.98 -10.35 -4.63
N ASN A 3 -20.55 -9.92 -3.44
CA ASN A 3 -21.12 -8.74 -2.76
C ASN A 3 -20.03 -7.68 -2.56
N ILE A 4 -20.45 -6.43 -2.42
CA ILE A 4 -19.55 -5.28 -2.31
C ILE A 4 -18.57 -5.36 -1.13
N ASN A 5 -19.00 -5.89 0.01
CA ASN A 5 -18.14 -5.99 1.19
C ASN A 5 -17.06 -7.05 0.98
N SER A 6 -17.39 -8.18 0.34
CA SER A 6 -16.41 -9.20 -0.05
C SER A 6 -15.41 -8.68 -1.07
N ALA A 7 -15.85 -7.86 -2.05
CA ALA A 7 -14.93 -7.21 -2.99
C ALA A 7 -13.99 -6.22 -2.29
N PHE A 8 -14.47 -5.49 -1.28
CA PHE A 8 -13.62 -4.63 -0.46
C PHE A 8 -12.63 -5.43 0.39
N ASP A 9 -13.02 -6.60 0.91
CA ASP A 9 -12.11 -7.47 1.65
C ASP A 9 -11.03 -8.07 0.75
N GLU A 10 -11.39 -8.46 -0.47
CA GLU A 10 -10.43 -8.87 -1.51
C GLU A 10 -9.47 -7.73 -1.87
N LEU A 11 -9.99 -6.51 -2.10
CA LEU A 11 -9.16 -5.35 -2.38
C LEU A 11 -8.17 -5.06 -1.25
N ARG A 12 -8.58 -5.17 0.02
CA ARG A 12 -7.67 -4.97 1.17
C ARG A 12 -6.51 -5.96 1.20
N CYS A 13 -6.64 -7.15 0.62
CA CYS A 13 -5.53 -8.09 0.50
C CYS A 13 -4.47 -7.67 -0.52
N HIS A 14 -4.84 -6.81 -1.48
CA HIS A 14 -3.95 -6.34 -2.55
C HIS A 14 -3.34 -4.97 -2.29
N VAL A 15 -3.94 -4.19 -1.40
CA VAL A 15 -3.48 -2.85 -1.05
C VAL A 15 -2.46 -2.94 0.10
N PRO A 16 -1.36 -2.15 0.09
CA PRO A 16 -0.36 -2.22 1.15
C PRO A 16 -0.90 -1.77 2.50
N THR A 17 -1.10 -2.68 3.45
CA THR A 17 -1.57 -2.37 4.80
C THR A 17 -0.62 -2.91 5.87
N PHE A 18 -0.63 -2.33 7.06
CA PHE A 18 0.16 -2.87 8.17
C PHE A 18 -0.45 -4.17 8.73
N PRO A 19 0.39 -5.15 9.13
CA PRO A 19 -0.09 -6.44 9.66
C PRO A 19 -0.96 -6.34 10.92
N TYR A 20 -0.86 -5.23 11.66
CA TYR A 20 -1.55 -5.01 12.94
C TYR A 20 -2.51 -3.83 12.90
N GLU A 21 -2.74 -3.23 11.73
CA GLU A 21 -3.65 -2.10 11.64
C GLU A 21 -5.11 -2.52 11.70
N LYS A 22 -5.93 -1.62 12.25
CA LYS A 22 -7.38 -1.75 12.18
C LYS A 22 -7.81 -1.87 10.72
N ARG A 23 -8.84 -2.67 10.47
CA ARG A 23 -9.45 -2.83 9.14
C ARG A 23 -9.74 -1.45 8.54
N LEU A 24 -9.14 -1.20 7.36
CA LEU A 24 -9.29 0.07 6.65
C LEU A 24 -10.76 0.39 6.36
N SER A 25 -11.12 1.67 6.52
CA SER A 25 -12.42 2.16 6.07
C SER A 25 -12.57 1.99 4.55
N LYS A 26 -13.80 2.00 4.04
CA LYS A 26 -14.04 1.90 2.58
C LYS A 26 -13.34 3.04 1.83
N ILE A 27 -13.38 4.25 2.39
CA ILE A 27 -12.72 5.43 1.80
C ILE A 27 -11.21 5.26 1.79
N ASP A 28 -10.62 4.87 2.92
CA ASP A 28 -9.17 4.71 3.02
C ASP A 28 -8.65 3.59 2.12
N THR A 29 -9.42 2.49 2.01
CA THR A 29 -9.10 1.39 1.08
C THR A 29 -9.04 1.89 -0.37
N LEU A 30 -10.01 2.71 -0.81
CA LEU A 30 -10.02 3.27 -2.16
C LEU A 30 -8.89 4.27 -2.39
N ARG A 31 -8.64 5.16 -1.43
CA ARG A 31 -7.55 6.15 -1.53
C ARG A 31 -6.20 5.47 -1.65
N LEU A 32 -5.98 4.43 -0.84
CA LEU A 32 -4.73 3.67 -0.83
C LEU A 32 -4.57 2.82 -2.09
N ALA A 33 -5.65 2.24 -2.63
CA ALA A 33 -5.61 1.55 -3.91
C ALA A 33 -5.22 2.47 -5.07
N ILE A 34 -5.81 3.67 -5.14
CA ILE A 34 -5.48 4.68 -6.18
C ILE A 34 -4.00 5.08 -6.08
N ALA A 35 -3.53 5.40 -4.88
CA ALA A 35 -2.13 5.74 -4.66
C ALA A 35 -1.19 4.59 -5.01
N TYR A 36 -1.56 3.35 -4.67
CA TYR A 36 -0.74 2.18 -4.96
C TYR A 36 -0.64 1.91 -6.47
N ILE A 37 -1.74 2.06 -7.22
CA ILE A 37 -1.71 1.95 -8.68
C ILE A 37 -0.80 3.02 -9.30
N ALA A 38 -0.90 4.27 -8.84
CA ALA A 38 -0.05 5.36 -9.33
C ALA A 38 1.43 5.09 -9.07
N LEU A 39 1.78 4.64 -7.86
CA LEU A 39 3.13 4.25 -7.49
C LEU A 39 3.67 3.12 -8.38
N LEU A 40 2.89 2.04 -8.55
CA LEU A 40 3.28 0.91 -9.39
C LEU A 40 3.51 1.36 -10.84
N GLY A 41 2.68 2.27 -11.35
CA GLY A 41 2.85 2.87 -12.67
C GLY A 41 4.18 3.62 -12.81
N GLU A 42 4.54 4.45 -11.82
CA GLU A 42 5.81 5.17 -11.84
C GLU A 42 7.02 4.26 -11.70
N ILE A 43 6.94 3.22 -10.85
CA ILE A 43 7.99 2.21 -10.73
C ILE A 43 8.23 1.53 -12.08
N LEU A 44 7.16 1.07 -12.74
CA LEU A 44 7.25 0.42 -14.05
C LEU A 44 7.85 1.35 -15.11
N LEU A 45 7.51 2.64 -15.08
CA LEU A 45 8.02 3.63 -16.04
C LEU A 45 9.48 4.00 -15.78
N SER A 46 9.91 3.98 -14.52
CA SER A 46 11.30 4.32 -14.13
C SER A 46 12.33 3.30 -14.61
N GLY A 47 11.93 2.04 -14.81
CA GLY A 47 12.84 0.93 -15.13
C GLY A 47 13.81 0.55 -14.01
N CYS A 48 13.68 1.16 -12.82
CA CYS A 48 14.49 0.85 -11.65
C CYS A 48 13.84 -0.26 -10.80
N ASP A 49 14.65 -0.90 -9.94
CA ASP A 49 14.11 -1.78 -8.91
C ASP A 49 13.09 -1.04 -8.02
N PRO A 50 11.94 -1.65 -7.68
CA PRO A 50 10.89 -1.02 -6.88
C PRO A 50 11.40 -0.43 -5.56
N LYS A 51 12.33 -1.11 -4.89
CA LYS A 51 12.89 -0.64 -3.62
C LYS A 51 13.77 0.58 -3.86
N SER A 52 14.62 0.53 -4.88
CA SER A 52 15.45 1.67 -5.26
C SER A 52 14.63 2.89 -5.63
N TYR A 53 13.54 2.73 -6.39
CA TYR A 53 12.65 3.84 -6.75
C TYR A 53 12.01 4.49 -5.51
N VAL A 54 11.42 3.68 -4.63
CA VAL A 54 10.75 4.20 -3.42
C VAL A 54 11.75 4.84 -2.46
N GLU A 55 12.92 4.24 -2.25
CA GLU A 55 13.98 4.83 -1.44
C GLU A 55 14.45 6.18 -2.01
N GLN A 56 14.61 6.25 -3.34
CA GLN A 56 15.01 7.47 -4.03
C GLN A 56 13.94 8.55 -3.85
N CYS A 57 12.66 8.22 -3.99
CA CYS A 57 11.54 9.14 -3.75
C CYS A 57 11.50 9.62 -2.29
N LEU A 58 11.67 8.73 -1.32
CA LEU A 58 11.70 9.11 0.09
C LEU A 58 12.88 10.02 0.43
N LYS A 59 14.07 9.73 -0.11
CA LYS A 59 15.27 10.56 0.07
C LYS A 59 15.11 11.94 -0.59
N ASN A 60 14.48 12.00 -1.77
CA ASN A 60 14.26 13.25 -2.51
C ASN A 60 13.06 14.06 -2.02
N SER A 61 12.14 13.49 -1.23
CA SER A 61 10.97 14.19 -0.68
C SER A 61 11.34 15.37 0.23
N LEU A 62 12.61 15.51 0.63
CA LEU A 62 13.14 16.65 1.39
C LEU A 62 13.60 17.83 0.51
N GLN A 63 13.80 17.64 -0.80
CA GLN A 63 14.50 18.64 -1.63
C GLN A 63 13.68 19.23 -2.79
N SER A 64 12.55 18.64 -3.19
CA SER A 64 11.79 19.17 -4.32
C SER A 64 10.30 18.97 -4.17
N GLN A 65 9.57 20.04 -4.47
CA GLN A 65 8.11 20.22 -4.45
C GLN A 65 7.38 19.36 -5.52
N GLN A 66 7.86 18.14 -5.77
CA GLN A 66 7.18 17.15 -6.61
C GLN A 66 6.59 16.12 -5.64
N GLN A 67 5.46 16.48 -5.04
CA GLN A 67 4.63 15.51 -4.34
C GLN A 67 4.23 14.45 -5.37
N ALA A 68 4.88 13.29 -5.34
CA ALA A 68 4.47 12.19 -6.20
C ALA A 68 2.99 11.91 -5.90
N THR A 69 2.19 11.69 -6.94
CA THR A 69 0.72 11.67 -6.85
C THR A 69 0.19 10.68 -5.81
N TRP A 70 0.98 9.64 -5.49
CA TRP A 70 0.70 8.64 -4.46
C TRP A 70 0.98 9.09 -3.01
N ASN A 71 1.71 10.18 -2.77
CA ASN A 71 2.08 10.67 -1.42
C ASN A 71 1.04 11.61 -0.78
N THR A 72 -0.24 11.48 -1.12
CA THR A 72 -1.28 12.46 -0.71
C THR A 72 -1.62 12.44 0.79
N SER A 73 -1.05 11.52 1.58
CA SER A 73 -1.25 11.44 3.04
C SER A 73 -0.10 10.71 3.74
N GLU A 74 0.25 11.14 4.96
CA GLU A 74 1.27 10.52 5.84
C GLU A 74 1.03 9.01 6.04
N TYR A 75 -0.24 8.61 6.13
CA TYR A 75 -0.64 7.21 6.27
C TYR A 75 -0.26 6.38 5.03
N VAL A 76 -0.45 6.93 3.83
CA VAL A 76 -0.12 6.27 2.56
C VAL A 76 1.39 6.16 2.41
N ALA A 77 2.12 7.24 2.70
CA ALA A 77 3.58 7.24 2.68
C ALA A 77 4.17 6.20 3.66
N SER A 78 3.63 6.13 4.88
CA SER A 78 4.05 5.15 5.89
C SER A 78 3.78 3.72 5.47
N SER A 79 2.61 3.46 4.88
CA SER A 79 2.21 2.12 4.39
C SER A 79 3.11 1.64 3.25
N VAL A 80 3.41 2.51 2.27
CA VAL A 80 4.30 2.20 1.15
C VAL A 80 5.73 1.96 1.62
N HIS A 81 6.25 2.82 2.50
CA HIS A 81 7.61 2.67 3.04
C HIS A 81 7.78 1.34 3.78
N HIS A 82 6.79 0.95 4.58
CA HIS A 82 6.83 -0.30 5.31
C HIS A 82 6.79 -1.53 4.38
N MET A 83 5.94 -1.51 3.34
CA MET A 83 5.89 -2.58 2.33
C MET A 83 7.25 -2.80 1.66
N VAL A 84 7.95 -1.72 1.29
CA VAL A 84 9.29 -1.80 0.68
C VAL A 84 10.33 -2.39 1.64
N LYS A 85 10.26 -2.01 2.92
CA LYS A 85 11.17 -2.49 3.95
C LYS A 85 10.98 -3.98 4.27
N MET A 86 9.74 -4.49 4.17
CA MET A 86 9.39 -5.86 4.55
C MET A 86 9.48 -6.88 3.41
N GLY A 87 9.80 -6.48 2.17
CA GLY A 87 10.09 -7.43 1.09
C GLY A 87 8.94 -8.36 0.68
N ASN A 88 7.70 -7.86 0.76
CA ASN A 88 6.47 -8.44 0.20
C ASN A 88 6.18 -9.93 0.54
N CYS A 89 5.49 -10.17 1.66
CA CYS A 89 4.62 -11.35 1.87
C CYS A 89 3.39 -10.96 2.71
N PRO A 90 2.27 -10.50 2.12
CA PRO A 90 1.01 -10.34 2.82
C PRO A 90 0.20 -11.66 2.73
N THR A 91 0.73 -12.76 3.27
CA THR A 91 0.01 -14.04 3.36
C THR A 91 0.28 -14.75 4.69
N ALA A 92 -0.18 -14.11 5.76
CA ALA A 92 -0.64 -14.77 6.97
C ALA A 92 -1.44 -13.65 7.67
N GLN A 93 -2.76 -13.69 7.85
CA GLN A 93 -3.47 -14.70 8.60
C GLN A 93 -4.96 -14.70 8.20
N HIS A 94 -5.38 -15.68 7.41
CA HIS A 94 -6.75 -16.21 7.48
C HIS A 94 -6.62 -17.63 8.04
N GLY A 95 -6.66 -17.76 9.37
CA GLY A 95 -6.52 -19.06 10.01
C GLY A 95 -6.31 -19.00 11.52
N ALA A 96 -7.25 -18.41 12.26
CA ALA A 96 -7.49 -18.75 13.67
C ALA A 96 -8.84 -18.16 14.14
N SER A 97 -9.94 -18.68 13.61
CA SER A 97 -11.23 -18.65 14.30
C SER A 97 -11.60 -20.09 14.63
N SER A 98 -11.15 -20.60 15.77
CA SER A 98 -11.83 -21.64 16.56
C SER A 98 -11.02 -21.93 17.83
N LEU A 99 -11.74 -22.16 18.93
CA LEU A 99 -11.29 -22.51 20.29
C LEU A 99 -10.83 -21.37 21.20
N ARG A 100 -11.80 -20.62 21.74
CA ARG A 100 -12.09 -20.73 23.18
C ARG A 100 -13.56 -20.43 23.47
#